data_AF-A0A504LH57-F1
#
_entry.id   AF-A0A504LH57-F1
#
_cell.length_a   1.000
_cell.length_b   1.000
_cell.length_c   1.000
_cell.angle_alpha   90.00
_cell.angle_beta   90.00
_cell.angle_gamma   90.00
#
_symmetry.space_group_name_H-M   'P 1'
#
loop_
_entity.id
_entity.type
_entity.pdbx_description
1 polymer ?
#
loop_
_entity_poly.entity_id
_entity_poly.type
_entity_poly.pdbx_seq_one_letter_code
_entity_poly.pdbx_strand_id
1 'polypeptide(L)'
;MPRGSKPTVAFVSALLTRLAPANADAFDWRNILPLQQEIIQADRRGDFKSAAHAAEQCVTASSAELGDVPEYCAYYLSSALKLGKGLPRDQDRAFSLLKSVTTKDMDDEAALALVESYLDGSGTPRDAIEAGIVFWRVEHGAWSIYSPYWGMCDECAEFHRYEQLVAYRISRELTAEEKQTAESLAVERFPAIAERVKRRDAQIEWIEILIATLIAAFGCLIWWWPRSLKLSN
;
A
#
# COMPACT_ATOMS: atom_id res chain seq x y z
N MET A 1 53.85 -45.84 -22.12
CA MET A 1 53.22 -46.23 -20.84
C MET A 1 54.06 -45.67 -19.69
N PRO A 2 53.53 -45.12 -18.59
CA PRO A 2 52.47 -44.12 -18.34
C PRO A 2 53.06 -42.71 -17.93
N ARG A 3 52.37 -41.58 -18.14
CA ARG A 3 51.61 -40.69 -17.18
C ARG A 3 52.37 -40.34 -15.88
N GLY A 4 52.33 -39.13 -15.31
CA GLY A 4 51.48 -37.94 -15.47
C GLY A 4 52.09 -36.79 -14.62
N SER A 5 51.96 -35.55 -15.08
CA SER A 5 51.02 -34.52 -14.58
C SER A 5 51.51 -33.73 -13.35
N LYS A 6 51.67 -32.43 -13.63
CA LYS A 6 52.08 -31.25 -12.86
C LYS A 6 51.38 -31.08 -11.48
N PRO A 7 51.96 -30.28 -10.56
CA PRO A 7 51.40 -30.08 -9.23
C PRO A 7 50.06 -29.34 -9.30
N THR A 8 49.09 -29.86 -8.55
CA THR A 8 47.75 -29.32 -8.37
C THR A 8 47.82 -27.99 -7.63
N VAL A 9 47.29 -26.95 -8.26
CA VAL A 9 46.91 -25.69 -7.64
C VAL A 9 45.77 -25.98 -6.66
N ALA A 10 46.06 -25.87 -5.36
CA ALA A 10 45.04 -25.91 -4.33
C ALA A 10 44.19 -24.63 -4.43
N PHE A 11 43.02 -24.74 -5.06
CA PHE A 11 42.00 -23.71 -5.00
C PHE A 11 41.42 -23.70 -3.59
N VAL A 12 41.76 -22.65 -2.83
CA VAL A 12 41.07 -22.27 -1.59
C VAL A 12 39.69 -21.76 -2.00
N SER A 13 38.72 -22.66 -2.11
CA SER A 13 37.30 -22.29 -2.15
C SER A 13 36.79 -22.23 -0.72
N ALA A 14 37.17 -21.15 -0.02
CA ALA A 14 36.69 -20.86 1.31
C ALA A 14 35.50 -19.90 1.21
N LEU A 15 34.37 -20.37 1.75
CA LEU A 15 33.40 -19.54 2.47
C LEU A 15 32.55 -18.54 1.65
N LEU A 16 31.63 -19.07 0.83
CA LEU A 16 30.37 -18.36 0.50
C LEU A 16 29.14 -19.28 0.63
N THR A 17 29.10 -20.08 1.67
CA THR A 17 27.82 -20.45 2.29
C THR A 17 27.65 -19.59 3.54
N ARG A 18 27.29 -18.32 3.33
CA ARG A 18 26.46 -17.66 4.33
C ARG A 18 25.22 -18.53 4.46
N LEU A 19 25.12 -19.21 5.60
CA LEU A 19 23.89 -19.80 6.09
C LEU A 19 22.82 -18.71 6.00
N ALA A 20 22.01 -18.74 4.95
CA ALA A 20 20.65 -18.26 5.07
C ALA A 20 20.06 -19.09 6.23
N PRO A 21 19.46 -18.48 7.25
CA PRO A 21 18.82 -19.26 8.29
C PRO A 21 17.81 -20.20 7.61
N ALA A 22 18.08 -21.50 7.70
CA ALA A 22 17.26 -22.58 7.16
C ALA A 22 15.99 -22.82 7.99
N ASN A 23 15.48 -21.77 8.64
CA ASN A 23 14.25 -21.75 9.42
C ASN A 23 13.45 -20.49 9.03
N ALA A 24 13.21 -20.30 7.74
CA ALA A 24 11.92 -19.76 7.34
C ALA A 24 10.97 -20.95 7.43
N ASP A 25 10.46 -21.23 8.62
CA ASP A 25 9.42 -22.24 8.81
C ASP A 25 8.33 -21.94 7.78
N ALA A 26 8.05 -22.92 6.93
CA ALA A 26 7.09 -22.76 5.86
C ALA A 26 5.74 -22.39 6.47
N PHE A 27 5.33 -21.14 6.24
CA PHE A 27 4.05 -20.58 6.64
C PHE A 27 2.92 -21.58 6.36
N ASP A 28 2.24 -22.09 7.39
CA ASP A 28 1.13 -23.02 7.20
C ASP A 28 -0.19 -22.27 7.04
N TRP A 29 -0.47 -21.80 5.81
CA TRP A 29 -1.74 -21.15 5.43
C TRP A 29 -2.98 -22.01 5.76
N ARG A 30 -2.80 -23.31 6.06
CA ARG A 30 -3.90 -24.25 6.33
C ARG A 30 -4.73 -23.89 7.55
N ASN A 31 -4.19 -23.17 8.54
CA ASN A 31 -4.95 -22.82 9.75
C ASN A 31 -5.73 -21.51 9.65
N ILE A 32 -5.27 -20.55 8.82
CA ILE A 32 -5.89 -19.22 8.70
C ILE A 32 -6.94 -19.19 7.59
N LEU A 33 -6.68 -19.86 6.45
CA LEU A 33 -7.57 -19.83 5.30
C LEU A 33 -9.00 -20.34 5.61
N PRO A 34 -9.21 -21.41 6.40
CA PRO A 34 -10.55 -21.83 6.78
C PRO A 34 -11.31 -20.77 7.59
N LEU A 35 -10.60 -20.03 8.47
CA LEU A 35 -11.19 -18.95 9.24
C LEU A 35 -11.59 -17.78 8.35
N GLN A 36 -10.74 -17.40 7.39
CA GLN A 36 -11.08 -16.38 6.38
C GLN A 36 -12.30 -16.78 5.55
N GLN A 37 -12.38 -18.04 5.13
CA GLN A 37 -13.54 -18.56 4.41
C GLN A 37 -14.81 -18.52 5.27
N GLU A 38 -14.73 -18.88 6.56
CA GLU A 38 -15.88 -18.79 7.45
C GLU A 38 -16.35 -17.34 7.65
N ILE A 39 -15.42 -16.37 7.80
CA ILE A 39 -15.77 -14.95 7.86
C ILE A 39 -16.61 -14.54 6.64
N ILE A 40 -16.12 -14.86 5.43
CA ILE A 40 -16.78 -14.53 4.17
C ILE A 40 -18.17 -15.17 4.08
N GLN A 41 -18.26 -16.47 4.39
CA GLN A 41 -19.52 -17.21 4.24
C GLN A 41 -20.55 -16.81 5.29
N ALA A 42 -20.13 -16.62 6.55
CA ALA A 42 -21.00 -16.14 7.61
C ALA A 42 -21.50 -14.72 7.34
N ASP A 43 -20.64 -13.81 6.90
CA ASP A 43 -21.04 -12.43 6.57
C ASP A 43 -22.04 -12.39 5.40
N ARG A 44 -21.81 -13.20 4.34
CA ARG A 44 -22.74 -13.36 3.21
C ARG A 44 -24.12 -13.88 3.62
N ARG A 45 -24.19 -14.73 4.65
CA ARG A 45 -25.45 -15.23 5.22
C ARG A 45 -26.10 -14.26 6.21
N GLY A 46 -25.44 -13.15 6.54
CA GLY A 46 -25.90 -12.21 7.57
C GLY A 46 -25.63 -12.67 9.01
N ASP A 47 -24.87 -13.76 9.21
CA ASP A 47 -24.49 -14.27 10.53
C ASP A 47 -23.23 -13.55 11.02
N PHE A 48 -23.43 -12.29 11.39
CA PHE A 48 -22.34 -11.41 11.79
C PHE A 48 -21.69 -11.82 13.10
N LYS A 49 -22.40 -12.54 13.97
CA LYS A 49 -21.84 -13.06 15.22
C LYS A 49 -20.80 -14.13 14.93
N SER A 50 -21.13 -15.09 14.06
CA SER A 50 -20.17 -16.13 13.66
C SER A 50 -19.00 -15.55 12.88
N ALA A 51 -19.26 -14.61 11.96
CA ALA A 51 -18.20 -13.94 11.20
C ALA A 51 -17.22 -13.18 12.12
N ALA A 52 -17.74 -12.40 13.06
CA ALA A 52 -16.90 -11.66 14.00
C ALA A 52 -16.13 -12.57 14.96
N HIS A 53 -16.73 -13.68 15.40
CA HIS A 53 -16.02 -14.66 16.21
C HIS A 53 -14.90 -15.38 15.44
N ALA A 54 -15.14 -15.74 14.18
CA ALA A 54 -14.10 -16.32 13.31
C ALA A 54 -12.96 -15.32 13.06
N ALA A 55 -13.26 -14.03 12.91
CA ALA A 55 -12.24 -12.98 12.80
C ALA A 55 -11.41 -12.84 14.09
N GLU A 56 -12.03 -12.92 15.27
CA GLU A 56 -11.33 -12.91 16.55
C GLU A 56 -10.40 -14.14 16.72
N GLN A 57 -10.88 -15.32 16.34
CA GLN A 57 -10.07 -16.53 16.32
C GLN A 57 -8.88 -16.40 15.36
N CYS A 58 -9.11 -15.85 14.16
CA CYS A 58 -8.06 -15.64 13.16
C CYS A 58 -6.96 -14.72 13.69
N VAL A 59 -7.32 -13.56 14.25
CA VAL A 59 -6.35 -12.62 14.84
C VAL A 59 -5.57 -13.26 15.98
N THR A 60 -6.25 -14.02 16.85
CA THR A 60 -5.63 -14.67 18.02
C THR A 60 -4.66 -15.77 17.61
N ALA A 61 -5.07 -16.65 16.69
CA ALA A 61 -4.25 -17.76 16.21
C ALA A 61 -2.96 -17.26 15.56
N SER A 62 -3.06 -16.24 14.70
CA SER A 62 -1.89 -15.69 14.01
C SER A 62 -0.96 -14.90 14.94
N SER A 63 -1.50 -14.15 15.91
CA SER A 63 -0.67 -13.46 16.90
C SER A 63 0.18 -14.44 17.71
N ALA A 64 -0.36 -15.62 18.02
CA ALA A 64 0.32 -16.66 18.78
C ALA A 64 1.37 -17.43 17.95
N GLU A 65 1.09 -17.68 16.67
CA GLU A 65 1.98 -18.48 15.80
C GLU A 65 3.06 -17.64 15.09
N LEU A 66 2.72 -16.42 14.68
CA LEU A 66 3.53 -15.59 13.78
C LEU A 66 4.12 -14.35 14.45
N GLY A 67 3.61 -13.99 15.64
CA GLY A 67 3.86 -12.66 16.22
C GLY A 67 3.34 -11.53 15.33
N ASP A 68 2.39 -11.85 14.44
CA ASP A 68 1.91 -10.97 13.39
C ASP A 68 0.39 -11.10 13.21
N VAL A 69 -0.25 -10.03 12.75
CA VAL A 69 -1.70 -9.92 12.65
C VAL A 69 -2.11 -9.95 11.16
N PRO A 70 -2.97 -10.90 10.73
CA PRO A 70 -3.45 -10.95 9.36
C PRO A 70 -4.33 -9.74 9.07
N GLU A 71 -3.91 -8.97 8.07
CA GLU A 71 -4.54 -7.74 7.57
C GLU A 71 -6.06 -7.88 7.41
N TYR A 72 -6.51 -8.86 6.60
CA TYR A 72 -7.93 -9.12 6.36
C TYR A 72 -8.74 -9.38 7.64
N CYS A 73 -8.23 -10.23 8.55
CA CYS A 73 -8.95 -10.60 9.76
C CYS A 73 -9.04 -9.44 10.75
N ALA A 74 -7.94 -8.68 10.90
CA ALA A 74 -7.94 -7.49 11.75
C ALA A 74 -8.82 -6.39 11.19
N TYR A 75 -8.82 -6.17 9.88
CA TYR A 75 -9.70 -5.21 9.24
C TYR A 75 -11.17 -5.58 9.47
N TYR A 76 -11.57 -6.83 9.19
CA TYR A 76 -12.94 -7.28 9.45
C TYR A 76 -13.31 -7.13 10.94
N LEU A 77 -12.46 -7.59 11.85
CA LEU A 77 -12.71 -7.50 13.30
C LEU A 77 -12.81 -6.04 13.76
N SER A 78 -11.95 -5.16 13.25
CA SER A 78 -12.01 -3.73 13.57
C SER A 78 -13.32 -3.09 13.12
N SER A 79 -13.82 -3.44 11.93
CA SER A 79 -15.11 -2.98 11.42
C SER A 79 -16.27 -3.50 12.29
N ALA A 80 -16.23 -4.79 12.66
CA ALA A 80 -17.20 -5.40 13.55
C ALA A 80 -17.27 -4.69 14.92
N LEU A 81 -16.11 -4.42 15.53
CA LEU A 81 -16.01 -3.72 16.81
C LEU A 81 -16.37 -2.23 16.70
N LYS A 82 -16.02 -1.55 15.60
CA LYS A 82 -16.40 -0.14 15.36
C LYS A 82 -17.92 0.03 15.24
N LEU A 83 -18.57 -0.89 14.53
CA LEU A 83 -20.01 -0.85 14.24
C LEU A 83 -20.89 -1.57 15.27
N GLY A 84 -20.30 -2.40 16.15
CA GLY A 84 -21.06 -3.29 17.03
C GLY A 84 -21.76 -4.42 16.26
N LYS A 85 -21.17 -4.85 15.13
CA LYS A 85 -21.75 -5.83 14.20
C LYS A 85 -21.29 -7.24 14.60
N GLY A 86 -22.15 -7.97 15.31
CA GLY A 86 -21.86 -9.34 15.78
C GLY A 86 -21.07 -9.42 17.10
N LEU A 87 -20.39 -8.33 17.49
CA LEU A 87 -19.71 -8.15 18.78
C LEU A 87 -20.16 -6.84 19.44
N PRO A 88 -20.02 -6.68 20.78
CA PRO A 88 -20.18 -5.39 21.43
C PRO A 88 -19.25 -4.35 20.81
N ARG A 89 -19.72 -3.10 20.74
CA ARG A 89 -18.93 -1.99 20.20
C ARG A 89 -17.73 -1.71 21.10
N ASP A 90 -16.54 -1.65 20.50
CA ASP A 90 -15.27 -1.38 21.18
C ASP A 90 -14.34 -0.63 20.21
N GLN A 91 -14.42 0.69 20.24
CA GLN A 91 -13.69 1.53 19.29
C GLN A 91 -12.19 1.58 19.58
N ASP A 92 -11.79 1.48 20.85
CA ASP A 92 -10.38 1.51 21.26
C ASP A 92 -9.65 0.27 20.75
N ARG A 93 -10.30 -0.89 20.86
CA ARG A 93 -9.77 -2.14 20.29
C ARG A 93 -9.78 -2.11 18.76
N ALA A 94 -10.83 -1.58 18.14
CA ALA A 94 -10.89 -1.41 16.69
C ALA A 94 -9.73 -0.54 16.17
N PHE A 95 -9.50 0.60 16.80
CA PHE A 95 -8.40 1.51 16.47
C PHE A 95 -7.03 0.84 16.63
N SER A 96 -6.83 0.13 17.75
CA SER A 96 -5.57 -0.58 18.03
C SER A 96 -5.27 -1.66 16.99
N LEU A 97 -6.30 -2.41 16.55
CA LEU A 97 -6.16 -3.41 15.48
C LEU A 97 -5.76 -2.75 14.16
N LEU A 98 -6.48 -1.70 13.73
CA LEU A 98 -6.16 -0.97 12.51
C LEU A 98 -4.73 -0.47 12.52
N LYS A 99 -4.31 0.18 13.60
CA LYS A 99 -2.95 0.71 13.78
C LYS A 99 -1.87 -0.38 13.71
N SER A 100 -2.16 -1.58 14.20
CA SER A 100 -1.21 -2.70 14.16
C SER A 100 -0.94 -3.18 12.73
N VAL A 101 -1.97 -3.26 11.89
CA VAL A 101 -1.85 -3.78 10.51
C VAL A 101 -1.43 -2.72 9.49
N THR A 102 -1.64 -1.43 9.78
CA THR A 102 -1.12 -0.32 8.94
C THR A 102 0.37 -0.06 9.09
N THR A 103 1.09 -0.81 9.91
CA THR A 103 2.55 -0.67 9.98
C THR A 103 3.26 -1.20 8.72
N LYS A 104 2.54 -1.93 7.85
CA LYS A 104 3.06 -2.52 6.62
C LYS A 104 2.56 -1.77 5.39
N ASP A 105 3.41 -1.69 4.37
CA ASP A 105 3.16 -0.97 3.09
C ASP A 105 2.11 -1.66 2.17
N MET A 106 1.25 -2.54 2.69
CA MET A 106 0.48 -3.49 1.85
C MET A 106 -1.05 -3.42 1.99
N ASP A 107 -1.62 -3.02 3.12
CA ASP A 107 -3.08 -2.92 3.29
C ASP A 107 -3.54 -1.45 3.39
N ASP A 108 -4.14 -0.97 2.31
CA ASP A 108 -4.66 0.39 2.23
C ASP A 108 -6.14 0.49 2.63
N GLU A 109 -6.92 -0.60 2.71
CA GLU A 109 -8.28 -0.56 3.25
C GLU A 109 -8.27 -0.30 4.75
N ALA A 110 -7.42 -1.02 5.49
CA ALA A 110 -7.21 -0.77 6.91
C ALA A 110 -6.63 0.63 7.16
N ALA A 111 -5.81 1.15 6.23
CA ALA A 111 -5.27 2.49 6.32
C ALA A 111 -6.33 3.57 6.17
N LEU A 112 -7.22 3.44 5.18
CA LEU A 112 -8.35 4.37 5.01
C LEU A 112 -9.27 4.34 6.24
N ALA A 113 -9.53 3.17 6.81
CA ALA A 113 -10.30 3.05 8.05
C ALA A 113 -9.60 3.69 9.26
N LEU A 114 -8.26 3.65 9.31
CA LEU A 114 -7.46 4.34 10.33
C LEU A 114 -7.53 5.86 10.15
N VAL A 115 -7.44 6.36 8.92
CA VAL A 115 -7.62 7.78 8.59
C VAL A 115 -8.97 8.28 9.10
N GLU A 116 -10.05 7.55 8.82
CA GLU A 116 -11.36 7.90 9.35
C GLU A 116 -11.41 7.88 10.87
N SER A 117 -10.74 6.92 11.51
CA SER A 117 -10.71 6.83 12.97
C SER A 117 -10.04 8.05 13.61
N TYR A 118 -8.97 8.57 12.99
CA TYR A 118 -8.32 9.82 13.41
C TYR A 118 -9.18 11.06 13.12
N LEU A 119 -9.89 11.11 11.99
CA LEU A 119 -10.81 12.22 11.71
C LEU A 119 -12.00 12.22 12.67
N ASP A 120 -12.59 11.06 12.94
CA ASP A 120 -13.79 10.93 13.76
C ASP A 120 -13.50 10.94 15.26
N GLY A 121 -12.25 10.73 15.66
CA GLY A 121 -11.89 10.46 17.06
C GLY A 121 -12.48 9.13 17.55
N SER A 122 -12.56 8.13 16.68
CA SER A 122 -13.10 6.81 17.01
C SER A 122 -12.00 5.91 17.58
N GLY A 123 -12.00 5.72 18.89
CA GLY A 123 -10.98 4.90 19.58
C GLY A 123 -9.66 5.63 19.84
N THR A 124 -9.63 6.94 19.55
CA THR A 124 -8.49 7.86 19.71
C THR A 124 -9.03 9.29 19.80
N PRO A 125 -8.33 10.27 20.41
CA PRO A 125 -8.63 11.67 20.16
C PRO A 125 -8.56 12.00 18.66
N ARG A 126 -9.37 12.97 18.22
CA ARG A 126 -9.32 13.46 16.84
C ARG A 126 -7.92 14.02 16.54
N ASP A 127 -7.32 13.58 15.44
CA ASP A 127 -5.99 14.00 15.00
C ASP A 127 -5.96 14.13 13.47
N ALA A 128 -6.21 15.35 12.98
CA ALA A 128 -6.29 15.61 11.54
C ALA A 128 -4.93 15.50 10.85
N ILE A 129 -3.83 15.79 11.55
CA ILE A 129 -2.48 15.71 10.97
C ILE A 129 -2.10 14.24 10.79
N GLU A 130 -2.34 13.41 11.81
CA GLU A 130 -2.05 11.98 11.73
C GLU A 130 -2.94 11.29 10.67
N ALA A 131 -4.20 11.71 10.53
CA ALA A 131 -5.06 11.31 9.41
C ALA A 131 -4.43 11.67 8.05
N GLY A 132 -3.90 12.88 7.90
CA GLY A 132 -3.19 13.31 6.69
C GLY A 132 -1.92 12.51 6.42
N ILE A 133 -1.15 12.16 7.45
CA ILE A 133 0.08 11.36 7.32
C ILE A 133 -0.23 9.97 6.79
N VAL A 134 -1.22 9.30 7.38
CA VAL A 134 -1.63 7.96 6.95
C VAL A 134 -2.24 8.01 5.55
N PHE A 135 -3.05 9.03 5.25
CA PHE A 135 -3.65 9.17 3.92
C PHE A 135 -2.61 9.43 2.82
N TRP A 136 -1.59 10.27 3.10
CA TRP A 136 -0.47 10.48 2.18
C TRP A 136 0.23 9.17 1.84
N ARG A 137 0.38 8.27 2.82
CA ARG A 137 0.94 6.93 2.61
C ARG A 137 0.11 6.11 1.62
N VAL A 138 -1.21 6.15 1.73
CA VAL A 138 -2.13 5.45 0.81
C VAL A 138 -1.99 6.03 -0.60
N GLU A 139 -2.07 7.36 -0.74
CA GLU A 139 -1.98 8.06 -2.03
C GLU A 139 -0.66 7.83 -2.78
N HIS A 140 0.40 7.44 -2.09
CA HIS A 140 1.75 7.26 -2.67
C HIS A 140 2.28 5.83 -2.49
N GLY A 141 1.49 4.95 -1.88
CA GLY A 141 1.83 3.57 -1.54
C GLY A 141 1.91 2.65 -2.76
N ALA A 142 2.07 1.36 -2.52
CA ALA A 142 2.16 0.38 -3.60
C ALA A 142 0.90 0.40 -4.49
N TRP A 143 -0.29 0.56 -3.90
CA TRP A 143 -1.58 0.60 -4.60
C TRP A 143 -1.78 1.84 -5.49
N SER A 144 -1.13 2.96 -5.17
CA SER A 144 -1.16 4.19 -6.00
C SER A 144 -0.58 3.98 -7.40
N ILE A 145 0.38 3.05 -7.54
CA ILE A 145 0.94 2.66 -8.84
C ILE A 145 -0.11 1.89 -9.68
N TYR A 146 -1.11 1.29 -9.04
CA TYR A 146 -2.22 0.56 -9.68
C TYR A 146 -3.44 1.45 -9.96
N SER A 147 -3.25 2.77 -9.99
CA SER A 147 -4.23 3.78 -10.40
C SER A 147 -5.07 3.35 -11.63
N PRO A 148 -6.36 3.75 -11.72
CA PRO A 148 -7.26 3.38 -12.83
C PRO A 148 -6.72 3.72 -14.23
N TYR A 149 -5.71 4.59 -14.35
CA TYR A 149 -4.99 4.84 -15.60
C TYR A 149 -4.28 3.61 -16.18
N TRP A 150 -3.95 2.61 -15.36
CA TRP A 150 -3.18 1.43 -15.76
C TRP A 150 -4.02 0.14 -15.92
N GLY A 151 -5.30 0.15 -15.51
CA GLY A 151 -6.26 -0.92 -15.84
C GLY A 151 -5.94 -2.30 -15.27
N MET A 152 -5.28 -2.39 -14.11
CA MET A 152 -4.76 -3.66 -13.56
C MET A 152 -5.58 -4.25 -12.39
N CYS A 153 -6.82 -3.81 -12.16
CA CYS A 153 -7.71 -4.41 -11.16
C CYS A 153 -9.17 -4.44 -11.65
N ASP A 154 -9.75 -5.64 -11.74
CA ASP A 154 -11.12 -5.86 -12.23
C ASP A 154 -12.21 -5.51 -11.17
N GLU A 155 -11.86 -5.42 -9.87
CA GLU A 155 -12.82 -5.25 -8.76
C GLU A 155 -12.51 -4.07 -7.80
N CYS A 156 -11.59 -3.16 -8.15
CA CYS A 156 -11.18 -2.06 -7.26
C CYS A 156 -12.14 -0.85 -7.21
N ALA A 157 -13.33 -0.93 -7.83
CA ALA A 157 -14.27 0.19 -7.89
C ALA A 157 -14.75 0.64 -6.50
N GLU A 158 -14.98 -0.30 -5.58
CA GLU A 158 -15.39 0.02 -4.21
C GLU A 158 -14.24 0.63 -3.41
N PHE A 159 -13.01 0.10 -3.56
CA PHE A 159 -11.82 0.68 -2.94
C PHE A 159 -11.58 2.13 -3.40
N HIS A 160 -11.59 2.38 -4.71
CA HIS A 160 -11.42 3.75 -5.22
C HIS A 160 -12.53 4.69 -4.79
N ARG A 161 -13.77 4.21 -4.69
CA ARG A 161 -14.86 5.02 -4.13
C ARG A 161 -14.57 5.36 -2.67
N TYR A 162 -14.07 4.40 -1.88
CA TYR A 162 -13.73 4.64 -0.48
C TYR A 162 -12.56 5.62 -0.33
N GLU A 163 -11.50 5.43 -1.11
CA GLU A 163 -10.36 6.35 -1.20
C GLU A 163 -10.81 7.77 -1.54
N GLN A 164 -11.65 7.94 -2.58
CA GLN A 164 -12.18 9.25 -2.97
C GLN A 164 -13.04 9.91 -1.89
N LEU A 165 -13.84 9.13 -1.16
CA LEU A 165 -14.62 9.63 -0.03
C LEU A 165 -13.71 10.14 1.08
N VAL A 166 -12.66 9.39 1.41
CA VAL A 166 -11.66 9.80 2.41
C VAL A 166 -10.88 11.02 1.92
N ALA A 167 -10.45 11.04 0.66
CA ALA A 167 -9.80 12.20 0.02
C ALA A 167 -10.66 13.46 0.12
N TYR A 168 -11.96 13.34 -0.16
CA TYR A 168 -12.92 14.43 -0.02
C TYR A 168 -12.98 14.92 1.43
N ARG A 169 -13.05 14.02 2.40
CA ARG A 169 -13.02 14.38 3.83
C ARG A 169 -11.73 15.10 4.21
N ILE A 170 -10.57 14.57 3.84
CA ILE A 170 -9.26 15.19 4.06
C ILE A 170 -9.23 16.60 3.46
N SER A 171 -9.74 16.76 2.23
CA SER A 171 -9.75 18.05 1.54
C SER A 171 -10.55 19.11 2.28
N ARG A 172 -11.66 18.72 2.92
CA ARG A 172 -12.61 19.59 3.60
C ARG A 172 -12.24 19.83 5.07
N GLU A 173 -11.69 18.82 5.74
CA GLU A 173 -11.50 18.82 7.18
C GLU A 173 -10.11 19.29 7.62
N LEU A 174 -9.09 19.21 6.75
CA LEU A 174 -7.76 19.74 7.03
C LEU A 174 -7.59 21.13 6.40
N THR A 175 -6.99 22.04 7.17
CA THR A 175 -6.48 23.32 6.68
C THR A 175 -5.28 23.12 5.74
N ALA A 176 -4.91 24.16 4.99
CA ALA A 176 -3.73 24.11 4.12
C ALA A 176 -2.43 23.88 4.92
N GLU A 177 -2.32 24.46 6.11
CA GLU A 177 -1.17 24.31 7.00
C GLU A 177 -1.07 22.88 7.55
N GLU A 178 -2.19 22.28 7.96
CA GLU A 178 -2.24 20.89 8.42
C GLU A 178 -1.87 19.91 7.31
N LYS A 179 -2.33 20.15 6.07
CA LYS A 179 -1.95 19.32 4.91
C LYS A 179 -0.45 19.38 4.65
N GLN A 180 0.12 20.59 4.63
CA GLN A 180 1.56 20.77 4.43
C GLN A 180 2.37 20.11 5.56
N THR A 181 1.91 20.25 6.81
CA THR A 181 2.54 19.61 7.97
C THR A 181 2.47 18.10 7.86
N ALA A 182 1.31 17.54 7.57
CA ALA A 182 1.10 16.11 7.40
C ALA A 182 1.99 15.54 6.30
N GLU A 183 2.08 16.20 5.14
CA GLU A 183 2.96 15.79 4.05
C GLU A 183 4.43 15.78 4.47
N SER A 184 4.91 16.85 5.14
CA SER A 184 6.30 16.92 5.61
C SER A 184 6.65 15.78 6.58
N LEU A 185 5.74 15.47 7.50
CA LEU A 185 5.90 14.39 8.48
C LEU A 185 5.77 13.01 7.82
N ALA A 186 4.92 12.88 6.81
CA ALA A 186 4.75 11.63 6.06
C ALA A 186 6.00 11.29 5.25
N VAL A 187 6.62 12.29 4.61
CA VAL A 187 7.90 12.13 3.90
C VAL A 187 9.01 11.64 4.84
N GLU A 188 9.06 12.16 6.07
CA GLU A 188 10.01 11.70 7.10
C GLU A 188 9.69 10.29 7.57
N ARG A 189 8.41 9.99 7.82
CA ARG A 189 7.95 8.72 8.37
C ARG A 189 8.07 7.57 7.38
N PHE A 190 7.91 7.83 6.09
CA PHE A 190 7.88 6.83 5.01
C PHE A 190 8.94 7.10 3.95
N PRO A 191 10.25 7.02 4.28
CA PRO A 191 11.33 7.44 3.38
C PRO A 191 11.41 6.60 2.09
N ALA A 192 11.02 5.33 2.15
CA ALA A 192 10.98 4.46 0.96
C ALA A 192 9.87 4.86 -0.03
N ILE A 193 8.74 5.38 0.46
CA ILE A 193 7.67 5.93 -0.36
C ILE A 193 8.11 7.27 -0.93
N ALA A 194 8.63 8.16 -0.08
CA ALA A 194 9.11 9.48 -0.48
C ALA A 194 10.17 9.41 -1.60
N GLU A 195 11.10 8.48 -1.53
CA GLU A 195 12.11 8.29 -2.57
C GLU A 195 11.50 7.79 -3.90
N ARG A 196 10.44 6.96 -3.86
CA ARG A 196 9.71 6.58 -5.08
C ARG A 196 8.97 7.76 -5.70
N VAL A 197 8.30 8.56 -4.88
CA VAL A 197 7.60 9.79 -5.30
C VAL A 197 8.59 10.74 -5.97
N LYS A 198 9.73 11.00 -5.33
CA LYS A 198 10.80 11.85 -5.89
C LYS A 198 11.29 11.34 -7.24
N ARG A 199 11.52 10.03 -7.40
CA ARG A 199 11.93 9.46 -8.68
C ARG A 199 10.86 9.60 -9.76
N ARG A 200 9.59 9.37 -9.42
CA ARG A 200 8.45 9.54 -10.33
C ARG A 200 8.35 10.99 -10.78
N ASP A 201 8.41 11.93 -9.85
CA ASP A 201 8.25 13.36 -10.17
C ASP A 201 9.39 13.86 -11.05
N ALA A 202 10.63 13.41 -10.80
CA ALA A 202 11.75 13.67 -11.70
C ALA A 202 11.53 13.07 -13.10
N GLN A 203 11.01 11.85 -13.21
CA GLN A 203 10.69 11.23 -14.50
C GLN A 203 9.62 12.01 -15.27
N ILE A 204 8.59 12.51 -14.58
CA ILE A 204 7.53 13.33 -15.18
C ILE A 204 8.13 14.62 -15.73
N GLU A 205 8.95 15.33 -14.96
CA GLU A 205 9.63 16.55 -15.40
C GLU A 205 10.49 16.31 -16.66
N TRP A 206 11.25 15.22 -16.69
CA TRP A 206 12.02 14.82 -17.87
C TRP A 206 11.13 14.55 -19.10
N ILE A 207 10.00 13.88 -18.91
CA ILE A 207 9.03 13.61 -19.98
C ILE A 207 8.40 14.91 -20.49
N GLU A 208 8.02 15.83 -19.61
CA GLU A 208 7.45 17.12 -19.99
C GLU A 208 8.44 17.95 -20.83
N ILE A 209 9.72 18.00 -20.43
CA ILE A 209 10.79 18.65 -21.20
C ILE A 209 10.96 17.99 -22.58
N LEU A 210 10.94 16.65 -22.64
CA LEU A 210 11.05 15.92 -23.91
C LEU A 210 9.86 16.20 -24.84
N ILE A 211 8.63 16.22 -24.31
CA ILE A 211 7.43 16.55 -25.07
C ILE A 211 7.50 17.99 -25.59
N ALA A 212 7.87 18.96 -24.74
CA ALA A 212 8.00 20.37 -25.11
C ALA A 212 9.05 20.57 -26.22
N THR A 213 10.19 19.89 -26.13
CA THR A 213 11.24 19.97 -27.17
C THR A 213 10.81 19.34 -28.50
N LEU A 214 10.09 18.21 -28.47
CA LEU A 214 9.50 17.60 -29.66
C LEU A 214 8.45 18.52 -30.32
N ILE A 215 7.54 19.11 -29.53
CA ILE A 215 6.53 20.05 -30.04
C ILE A 215 7.20 21.26 -30.71
N ALA A 216 8.24 21.83 -30.10
CA ALA A 216 8.98 22.94 -30.69
C ALA A 216 9.68 22.56 -32.01
N ALA A 217 10.30 21.38 -32.08
CA ALA A 217 10.95 20.88 -33.30
C ALA A 217 9.95 20.64 -34.45
N PHE A 218 8.79 20.04 -34.16
CA PHE A 218 7.74 19.80 -35.17
C PHE A 218 6.99 21.08 -35.56
N GLY A 219 6.77 22.02 -34.64
CA GLY A 219 6.19 23.33 -34.94
C GLY A 219 7.04 24.15 -35.91
N CYS A 220 8.37 24.09 -35.78
CA CYS A 220 9.31 24.72 -36.71
C CYS A 220 9.26 24.09 -38.12
N LEU A 221 9.06 22.77 -38.23
CA LEU A 221 8.95 22.06 -39.52
C LEU A 221 7.66 22.45 -40.28
N ILE A 222 6.55 22.66 -39.58
CA ILE A 222 5.26 23.09 -40.19
C ILE A 222 5.35 24.54 -40.70
N TRP A 223 6.14 25.40 -40.06
CA TRP A 223 6.35 26.79 -40.52
C TRP A 223 7.35 26.93 -41.67
N TRP A 224 8.24 25.94 -41.85
CA TRP A 224 9.21 25.91 -42.96
C TRP A 224 8.63 25.32 -44.25
N TRP A 225 7.63 24.44 -44.16
CA TRP A 225 7.03 23.78 -45.33
C TRP A 225 6.30 24.71 -46.33
N PRO A 226 5.63 25.82 -45.95
CA PRO A 226 4.94 26.68 -46.92
C PRO A 226 5.89 27.63 -47.67
N ARG A 227 7.17 27.74 -47.29
CA ARG A 227 8.14 28.65 -47.94
C ARG A 227 8.94 28.01 -49.08
N SER A 228 9.08 26.70 -49.12
CA SER A 228 9.80 26.00 -50.20
C SER A 228 8.95 25.75 -51.46
N LEU A 229 7.61 25.87 -51.38
CA LEU A 229 6.70 25.64 -52.50
C LEU A 229 6.38 26.90 -53.35
N LYS A 230 7.02 28.05 -53.08
CA LYS A 230 6.83 29.30 -53.86
C LYS A 230 8.01 29.69 -54.77
N LEU A 231 8.99 28.82 -54.97
CA LEU A 231 10.18 29.12 -55.80
C LEU A 231 10.27 28.32 -57.11
N SER A 232 9.15 27.82 -57.64
CA SER A 232 9.08 27.26 -58.99
C SER A 232 8.04 28.01 -59.84
N ASN A 233 8.46 29.13 -60.43
CA ASN A 233 7.86 29.75 -61.61
C ASN A 233 8.98 30.35 -62.45
#